data_AF-A0AAN6D508-F1
#
_entry.id   AF-A0AAN6D508-F1
#
_cell.length_a   1.000
_cell.length_b   1.000
_cell.length_c   1.000
_cell.angle_alpha   90.00
_cell.angle_beta   90.00
_cell.angle_gamma   90.00
#
_symmetry.space_group_name_H-M   'P 1'
#
loop_
_entity.id
_entity.type
_entity.pdbx_description
1 polymer ?
#
loop_
_entity_poly.entity_id
_entity_poly.type
_entity_poly.pdbx_seq_one_letter_code
_entity_poly.pdbx_strand_id
1 'polypeptide(L)'
;MICVECSTPIQTLYEKYKGDHIRLTVCTNCHKVADRYIEFDKVLLFIDLMLLKPQAYRHTIYNQSLNYGADFEDGKGALQGNQRTFVQRNGPFLRLLVLMLLLEVYLTWAYEEKNYLENIHKTSLINRIVLELPSVMSQYSFFLTKAVLDTVVLHLSLQFFIYKFLGFGYPITVEFENHLPLSSSKALPSNELPRVARSTSSSSSTSSSPPNIQRVHFSRNYFISIVSSTILLSNLIKLFPIVMLIWPYDTFILNITTNVVQIIHLVILIEAIHIVLLQNQNNHYWKIALIVFTSHVIKLIVTRLLIMSVFRLMYHLPFKTLILDEMHQIQLKLELVTELFKYLSL
;
A
#
# COMPACT_ATOMS: atom_id res chain seq x y z
N MET A 1 -4.24 -10.32 -14.05
CA MET A 1 -3.33 -10.75 -12.95
C MET A 1 -1.90 -10.67 -13.46
N ILE A 2 -0.90 -10.73 -12.58
CA ILE A 2 0.52 -10.64 -12.94
C ILE A 2 1.34 -11.78 -12.31
N CYS A 3 2.47 -12.12 -12.93
CA CYS A 3 3.46 -12.97 -12.27
C CYS A 3 4.12 -12.25 -11.10
N VAL A 4 4.21 -12.90 -9.94
CA VAL A 4 4.87 -12.31 -8.76
C VAL A 4 6.39 -12.20 -8.93
N GLU A 5 6.99 -12.96 -9.84
CA GLU A 5 8.44 -12.96 -10.09
C GLU A 5 8.87 -11.92 -11.12
N CYS A 6 8.27 -11.94 -12.32
CA CYS A 6 8.68 -11.11 -13.45
C CYS A 6 7.67 -10.01 -13.84
N SER A 7 6.57 -9.85 -13.11
CA SER A 7 5.52 -8.84 -13.37
C SER A 7 4.85 -8.94 -14.74
N THR A 8 5.10 -10.01 -15.51
CA THR A 8 4.47 -10.22 -16.82
C THR A 8 2.97 -10.50 -16.63
N PRO A 9 2.08 -9.90 -17.45
CA PRO A 9 0.65 -10.15 -17.34
C PRO A 9 0.33 -11.62 -17.65
N ILE A 10 -0.55 -12.21 -16.84
CA ILE A 10 -0.99 -13.60 -16.97
C ILE A 10 -2.53 -13.63 -16.99
N GLN A 11 -3.09 -14.47 -17.86
CA GLN A 11 -4.53 -14.66 -18.01
C GLN A 11 -5.14 -15.38 -16.80
N THR A 12 -4.61 -16.55 -16.43
CA THR A 12 -5.07 -17.38 -15.31
C THR A 12 -3.89 -17.76 -14.40
N LEU A 13 -4.02 -17.54 -13.09
CA LEU A 13 -2.96 -17.88 -12.11
C LEU A 13 -2.98 -19.35 -11.70
N TYR A 14 -4.15 -19.99 -11.76
CA TYR A 14 -4.33 -21.39 -11.44
C TYR A 14 -5.47 -21.99 -12.27
N GLU A 15 -5.41 -23.30 -12.46
CA GLU A 15 -6.50 -24.13 -12.99
C GLU A 15 -7.07 -24.98 -11.86
N LYS A 16 -8.39 -25.04 -11.73
CA LYS A 16 -9.06 -25.89 -10.74
C LYS A 16 -9.53 -27.18 -11.41
N TYR A 17 -9.05 -28.33 -10.94
CA TYR A 17 -9.53 -29.64 -11.39
C TYR A 17 -10.75 -30.09 -10.59
N LYS A 18 -11.46 -31.11 -11.10
CA LYS A 18 -12.54 -31.76 -10.34
C LYS A 18 -11.93 -32.40 -9.08
N GLY A 19 -12.38 -31.97 -7.90
CA GLY A 19 -11.89 -32.47 -6.61
C GLY A 19 -11.11 -31.46 -5.74
N ASP A 20 -11.41 -30.17 -5.85
CA ASP A 20 -10.79 -29.05 -5.09
C ASP A 20 -9.28 -28.84 -5.26
N HIS A 21 -8.59 -29.74 -5.96
CA HIS A 21 -7.20 -29.57 -6.33
C HIS A 21 -7.01 -28.42 -7.33
N ILE A 22 -6.11 -27.49 -6.97
CA ILE A 22 -5.66 -26.42 -7.84
C ILE A 22 -4.27 -26.74 -8.38
N ARG A 23 -4.01 -26.33 -9.62
CA ARG A 23 -2.67 -26.37 -10.22
C ARG A 23 -2.26 -24.96 -10.61
N LEU A 24 -1.14 -24.52 -10.07
CA LEU A 24 -0.60 -23.19 -10.36
C LEU A 24 -0.04 -23.13 -11.79
N THR A 25 -0.30 -22.00 -12.46
CA THR A 25 0.20 -21.73 -13.81
C THR A 25 1.70 -21.43 -13.75
N VAL A 26 2.46 -21.92 -14.73
CA VAL A 26 3.88 -21.57 -14.91
C VAL A 26 3.99 -20.40 -15.87
N CYS A 27 4.75 -19.36 -15.51
CA CYS A 27 4.94 -18.18 -16.35
C CYS A 27 5.72 -18.54 -17.63
N THR A 28 5.24 -18.09 -18.80
CA THR A 28 5.90 -18.31 -20.09
C THR A 28 7.20 -17.52 -20.25
N ASN A 29 7.36 -16.41 -19.53
CA ASN A 29 8.53 -15.53 -19.62
C ASN A 29 9.67 -15.97 -18.68
N CYS A 30 9.36 -16.23 -17.41
CA CYS A 30 10.40 -16.59 -16.42
C CYS A 30 10.46 -18.07 -16.07
N HIS A 31 9.54 -18.89 -16.60
CA HIS A 31 9.42 -20.34 -16.34
C HIS A 31 9.32 -20.75 -14.86
N LYS A 32 9.06 -19.80 -13.96
CA LYS A 32 8.73 -20.06 -12.55
C LYS A 32 7.22 -20.14 -12.36
N VAL A 33 6.80 -20.73 -11.24
CA VAL A 33 5.40 -20.70 -10.80
C VAL A 33 4.94 -19.25 -10.71
N ALA A 34 3.82 -18.94 -11.37
CA ALA A 34 3.34 -17.58 -11.58
C ALA A 34 3.05 -16.85 -10.28
N ASP A 35 2.44 -17.55 -9.32
CA ASP A 35 2.08 -17.04 -8.00
C ASP A 35 1.97 -18.17 -6.98
N ARG A 36 3.00 -18.32 -6.14
CA ARG A 36 3.06 -19.32 -5.07
C ARG A 36 2.21 -18.97 -3.85
N TYR A 37 1.86 -17.70 -3.69
CA TYR A 37 1.21 -17.19 -2.48
C TYR A 37 -0.27 -17.54 -2.41
N ILE A 38 -0.84 -18.05 -3.51
CA ILE A 38 -2.22 -18.57 -3.56
C ILE A 38 -2.41 -19.75 -2.60
N GLU A 39 -1.37 -20.58 -2.44
CA GLU A 39 -1.40 -21.74 -1.53
C GLU A 39 -0.98 -21.40 -0.10
N PHE A 40 -0.40 -20.21 0.11
CA PHE A 40 0.12 -19.84 1.43
C PHE A 40 -0.99 -19.38 2.35
N ASP A 41 -0.89 -19.78 3.61
CA ASP A 41 -1.73 -19.24 4.66
C ASP A 41 -1.54 -17.73 4.82
N LYS A 42 -2.61 -17.03 5.20
CA LYS A 42 -2.61 -15.57 5.41
C LYS A 42 -1.56 -15.11 6.42
N VAL A 43 -1.18 -15.95 7.38
CA VAL A 43 -0.14 -15.65 8.37
C VAL A 43 1.25 -15.62 7.72
N LEU A 44 1.57 -16.60 6.87
CA LEU A 44 2.84 -16.63 6.14
C LEU A 44 2.91 -15.47 5.14
N LEU A 45 1.80 -15.18 4.44
CA LEU A 45 1.70 -14.00 3.60
C LEU A 45 1.94 -12.72 4.41
N PHE A 46 1.34 -12.58 5.59
CA PHE A 46 1.51 -11.41 6.45
C PHE A 46 2.96 -11.20 6.91
N ILE A 47 3.66 -12.27 7.30
CA ILE A 47 5.09 -12.19 7.66
C ILE A 47 5.92 -11.73 6.46
N ASP A 48 5.69 -12.32 5.29
CA ASP A 48 6.41 -11.94 4.07
C ASP A 48 6.11 -10.50 3.63
N LEU A 49 4.90 -9.99 3.91
CA LEU A 49 4.55 -8.59 3.75
C LEU A 49 5.29 -7.69 4.75
N MET A 50 5.39 -8.08 6.02
CA MET A 50 6.19 -7.34 7.01
C MET A 50 7.67 -7.29 6.64
N LEU A 51 8.18 -8.35 6.00
CA LEU A 51 9.56 -8.45 5.52
C LEU A 51 9.80 -7.75 4.18
N LEU A 52 8.81 -7.03 3.64
CA LEU A 52 8.92 -6.28 2.39
C LEU A 52 9.28 -7.15 1.18
N LYS A 53 8.89 -8.44 1.19
CA LYS A 53 9.19 -9.32 0.06
C LYS A 53 8.41 -8.87 -1.18
N PRO A 54 9.07 -8.60 -2.31
CA PRO A 54 8.42 -8.04 -3.49
C PRO A 54 7.34 -8.96 -4.06
N GLN A 55 7.51 -10.29 -3.93
CA GLN A 55 6.54 -11.25 -4.43
C GLN A 55 5.22 -11.20 -3.65
N ALA A 56 5.28 -11.11 -2.32
CA ALA A 56 4.10 -11.01 -1.45
C ALA A 56 3.34 -9.69 -1.68
N TYR A 57 4.07 -8.59 -1.89
CA TYR A 57 3.48 -7.29 -2.25
C TYR A 57 2.73 -7.39 -3.57
N ARG A 58 3.34 -7.98 -4.61
CA ARG A 58 2.71 -8.16 -5.92
C ARG A 58 1.48 -9.05 -5.85
N HIS A 59 1.54 -10.16 -5.10
CA HIS A 59 0.40 -11.02 -4.84
C HIS A 59 -0.76 -10.22 -4.22
N THR A 60 -0.52 -9.58 -3.09
CA THR A 60 -1.55 -8.86 -2.31
C THR A 60 -2.19 -7.71 -3.09
N ILE A 61 -1.38 -6.97 -3.84
CA ILE A 61 -1.82 -5.74 -4.53
C ILE A 61 -2.49 -6.04 -5.87
N TYR A 62 -1.90 -6.91 -6.69
CA TYR A 62 -2.31 -7.11 -8.08
C TYR A 62 -3.11 -8.39 -8.32
N ASN A 63 -2.88 -9.43 -7.52
CA ASN A 63 -3.53 -10.74 -7.71
C ASN A 63 -4.66 -10.97 -6.70
N GLN A 64 -4.55 -10.42 -5.51
CA GLN A 64 -5.49 -10.58 -4.40
C GLN A 64 -6.16 -9.26 -4.00
N SER A 65 -6.07 -8.21 -4.84
CA SER A 65 -6.39 -6.81 -4.49
C SER A 65 -7.46 -6.73 -3.41
N LEU A 66 -7.18 -6.10 -2.25
CA LEU A 66 -8.00 -6.12 -1.02
C LEU A 66 -9.50 -5.82 -1.19
N ASN A 67 -9.93 -5.36 -2.38
CA ASN A 67 -11.31 -5.17 -2.83
C ASN A 67 -11.97 -6.41 -3.49
N TYR A 68 -11.26 -7.54 -3.60
CA TYR A 68 -11.73 -8.79 -4.19
C TYR A 68 -11.81 -9.91 -3.15
N GLY A 69 -11.91 -9.54 -1.87
CA GLY A 69 -12.10 -10.49 -0.78
C GLY A 69 -13.58 -10.66 -0.46
N ALA A 70 -14.29 -11.44 -1.27
CA ALA A 70 -15.42 -12.29 -0.87
C ALA A 70 -16.09 -12.86 -2.12
N ASP A 71 -15.49 -13.89 -2.72
CA ASP A 71 -16.18 -14.96 -3.46
C ASP A 71 -15.24 -16.19 -3.47
N PHE A 72 -14.96 -16.72 -2.27
CA PHE A 72 -14.56 -18.12 -2.10
C PHE A 72 -15.36 -18.68 -0.92
N GLU A 73 -16.69 -18.57 -1.05
CA GLU A 73 -17.59 -19.56 -0.47
C GLU A 73 -18.33 -20.16 -1.65
N ASP A 74 -18.08 -21.45 -1.85
CA ASP A 74 -18.85 -22.45 -2.58
C ASP A 74 -19.58 -22.05 -3.86
N GLY A 75 -19.32 -22.81 -4.93
CA GLY A 75 -19.95 -22.69 -6.24
C GLY A 75 -21.47 -22.91 -6.23
N LYS A 76 -22.21 -21.92 -5.73
CA LYS A 76 -23.65 -21.72 -5.88
C LYS A 76 -23.92 -20.23 -5.87
N GLY A 77 -24.21 -19.65 -7.04
CA GLY A 77 -24.82 -18.32 -7.10
C GLY A 77 -24.31 -17.39 -8.20
N ALA A 78 -24.19 -17.86 -9.43
CA ALA A 78 -24.56 -16.98 -10.54
C ALA A 78 -26.04 -16.61 -10.33
N LEU A 79 -26.34 -15.30 -10.30
CA LEU A 79 -27.65 -14.65 -10.04
C LEU A 79 -27.86 -14.11 -8.61
N GLN A 80 -27.10 -13.11 -8.20
CA GLN A 80 -27.69 -12.00 -7.43
C GLN A 80 -26.93 -10.69 -7.66
N GLY A 81 -27.30 -9.98 -8.73
CA GLY A 81 -27.04 -8.55 -8.85
C GLY A 81 -27.91 -7.82 -7.83
N ASN A 82 -27.38 -7.61 -6.63
CA ASN A 82 -27.96 -6.73 -5.63
C ASN A 82 -26.86 -5.81 -5.11
N GLN A 83 -27.16 -4.52 -4.97
CA GLN A 83 -26.23 -3.46 -4.56
C GLN A 83 -25.48 -3.82 -3.27
N ARG A 84 -24.31 -4.47 -3.36
CA ARG A 84 -23.39 -4.57 -2.23
C ARG A 84 -22.94 -3.13 -1.92
N THR A 85 -23.25 -2.65 -0.71
CA THR A 85 -22.85 -1.32 -0.23
C THR A 85 -21.32 -1.19 -0.32
N PHE A 86 -20.80 0.02 -0.58
CA PHE A 86 -19.35 0.27 -0.71
C PHE A 86 -18.53 -0.36 0.43
N VAL A 87 -19.08 -0.38 1.65
CA VAL A 87 -18.50 -1.00 2.85
C VAL A 87 -18.35 -2.51 2.73
N GLN A 88 -19.32 -3.21 2.14
CA GLN A 88 -19.30 -4.66 2.01
C GLN A 88 -18.31 -5.13 0.94
N ARG A 89 -18.15 -4.32 -0.13
CA ARG A 89 -17.17 -4.57 -1.19
C ARG A 89 -15.72 -4.36 -0.73
N ASN A 90 -15.47 -3.32 0.07
CA ASN A 90 -14.15 -2.98 0.57
C ASN A 90 -13.93 -3.46 2.02
N GLY A 91 -14.74 -4.41 2.49
CA GLY A 91 -14.79 -4.83 3.90
C GLY A 91 -13.44 -5.21 4.48
N PRO A 92 -12.65 -6.09 3.84
CA PRO A 92 -11.32 -6.46 4.33
C PRO A 92 -10.34 -5.28 4.37
N PHE A 93 -10.31 -4.45 3.32
CA PHE A 93 -9.48 -3.24 3.26
C PHE A 93 -9.85 -2.26 4.37
N LEU A 94 -11.14 -1.97 4.54
CA LEU A 94 -11.65 -1.03 5.54
C LEU A 94 -11.43 -1.56 6.96
N ARG A 95 -11.61 -2.87 7.18
CA ARG A 95 -11.30 -3.52 8.46
C ARG A 95 -9.82 -3.36 8.82
N LEU A 96 -8.91 -3.60 7.87
CA LEU A 96 -7.48 -3.39 8.08
C LEU A 96 -7.15 -1.91 8.32
N LEU A 97 -7.75 -0.99 7.54
CA LEU A 97 -7.58 0.45 7.72
C LEU A 97 -8.02 0.91 9.11
N VAL A 98 -9.20 0.49 9.57
CA VAL A 98 -9.72 0.83 10.91
C VAL A 98 -8.82 0.25 12.00
N LEU A 99 -8.39 -1.02 11.87
CA LEU A 99 -7.48 -1.64 12.83
C LEU A 99 -6.15 -0.87 12.93
N MET A 100 -5.54 -0.58 11.78
CA MET A 100 -4.29 0.18 11.71
C MET A 100 -4.41 1.57 12.31
N LEU A 101 -5.52 2.26 12.03
CA LEU A 101 -5.79 3.61 12.51
C LEU A 101 -6.04 3.64 14.02
N LEU A 102 -6.88 2.74 14.55
CA LEU A 102 -7.13 2.68 15.99
C LEU A 102 -5.85 2.35 16.78
N LEU A 103 -5.03 1.44 16.25
CA LEU A 103 -3.77 1.09 16.88
C LEU A 103 -2.74 2.23 16.81
N GLU A 104 -2.66 2.94 15.68
CA GLU A 104 -1.80 4.14 15.56
C GLU A 104 -2.23 5.24 16.54
N VAL A 105 -3.54 5.47 16.71
CA VAL A 105 -4.08 6.43 17.68
C VAL A 105 -3.71 6.03 19.10
N TYR A 106 -3.91 4.76 19.47
CA TYR A 106 -3.57 4.26 20.79
C TYR A 106 -2.08 4.41 21.09
N LEU A 107 -1.21 3.99 20.18
CA LEU A 107 0.24 4.08 20.36
C LEU A 107 0.70 5.53 20.49
N THR A 108 0.13 6.44 19.69
CA THR A 108 0.45 7.87 19.76
C THR A 108 0.02 8.46 21.10
N TRP A 109 -1.20 8.18 21.54
CA TRP A 109 -1.70 8.66 22.84
C TRP A 109 -0.86 8.11 23.99
N ALA A 110 -0.62 6.80 24.04
CA ALA A 110 0.13 6.17 25.13
C ALA A 110 1.60 6.62 25.19
N TYR A 111 2.19 6.91 24.03
CA TYR A 111 3.53 7.50 23.95
C TYR A 111 3.57 8.94 24.49
N GLU A 112 2.62 9.78 24.06
CA GLU A 112 2.54 11.18 24.52
C GLU A 112 2.19 11.29 26.01
N GLU A 113 1.33 10.41 26.53
CA GLU A 113 1.01 10.32 27.95
C GLU A 113 2.26 9.98 28.78
N LYS A 114 3.04 8.97 28.37
CA LYS A 114 4.31 8.63 29.05
C LYS A 114 5.30 9.80 29.05
N ASN A 115 5.44 10.50 27.92
CA ASN A 115 6.31 11.68 27.83
C ASN A 115 5.84 12.83 28.73
N TYR A 116 4.53 13.03 28.82
CA TYR A 116 3.94 14.04 29.71
C TYR A 116 4.19 13.72 31.18
N LEU A 117 4.02 12.47 31.59
CA LEU A 117 4.23 12.03 32.98
C LEU A 117 5.67 12.18 33.45
N GLU A 118 6.64 11.91 32.57
CA GLU A 118 8.05 12.04 32.93
C GLU A 118 8.53 13.49 32.89
N ASN A 119 8.19 14.24 31.84
CA ASN A 119 8.69 15.59 31.62
C ASN A 119 7.66 16.48 30.94
N ILE A 120 6.87 17.21 31.75
CA ILE A 120 5.88 18.19 31.27
C ILE A 120 6.51 19.12 30.23
N HIS A 121 7.72 19.63 30.48
CA HIS A 121 8.41 20.58 29.59
C HIS A 121 8.77 20.03 28.20
N LYS A 122 8.89 18.71 28.04
CA LYS A 122 9.22 18.09 26.74
C LYS A 122 7.99 17.94 25.84
N THR A 123 6.78 17.93 26.39
CA THR A 123 5.53 17.78 25.62
C THR A 123 5.12 19.12 24.99
N SER A 124 4.56 19.11 23.77
CA SER A 124 4.07 20.34 23.13
C SER A 124 2.92 20.95 23.93
N LEU A 125 2.76 22.28 23.85
CA LEU A 125 1.70 23.02 24.56
C LEU A 125 0.31 22.48 24.19
N ILE A 126 0.09 22.16 22.91
CA ILE A 126 -1.18 21.60 22.43
C ILE A 126 -1.45 20.24 23.08
N ASN A 127 -0.45 19.35 23.12
CA ASN A 127 -0.61 18.03 23.72
C ASN A 127 -0.83 18.13 25.24
N ARG A 128 -0.20 19.09 25.94
CA ARG A 128 -0.45 19.35 27.36
C ARG A 128 -1.90 19.75 27.62
N ILE A 129 -2.40 20.76 26.90
CA ILE A 129 -3.80 21.20 27.03
C ILE A 129 -4.74 20.02 26.80
N VAL A 130 -4.45 19.17 25.80
CA VAL A 130 -5.26 17.99 25.50
C VAL A 130 -5.22 16.96 26.62
N LEU A 131 -4.05 16.63 27.16
CA LEU A 131 -3.86 15.63 28.20
C LEU A 131 -4.39 16.10 29.57
N GLU A 132 -4.52 17.41 29.79
CA GLU A 132 -5.13 18.00 30.98
C GLU A 132 -6.68 17.95 30.95
N LEU A 133 -7.32 17.60 29.82
CA LEU A 133 -8.78 17.46 29.79
C LEU A 133 -9.26 16.30 30.69
N PRO A 134 -10.34 16.51 31.47
CA PRO A 134 -10.83 15.52 32.43
C PRO A 134 -11.45 14.28 31.77
N SER A 135 -11.94 14.42 30.53
CA SER A 135 -12.58 13.35 29.78
C SER A 135 -11.60 12.62 28.86
N VAL A 136 -11.31 11.35 29.20
CA VAL A 136 -10.49 10.44 28.38
C VAL A 136 -11.02 10.33 26.94
N MET A 137 -12.33 10.39 26.75
CA MET A 137 -12.95 10.35 25.41
C MET A 137 -12.55 11.55 24.54
N SER A 138 -12.41 12.73 25.14
CA SER A 138 -11.99 13.94 24.40
C SER A 138 -10.51 13.86 24.01
N GLN A 139 -9.67 13.26 24.85
CA GLN A 139 -8.27 12.99 24.53
C GLN A 139 -8.17 12.06 23.31
N TYR A 140 -8.83 10.90 23.34
CA TYR A 140 -8.82 9.97 22.22
C TYR A 140 -9.41 10.56 20.94
N SER A 141 -10.48 11.37 21.04
CA SER A 141 -11.07 12.03 19.87
C SER A 141 -10.10 12.99 19.18
N PHE A 142 -9.27 13.70 19.95
CA PHE A 142 -8.23 14.57 19.40
C PHE A 142 -7.16 13.76 18.66
N PHE A 143 -6.59 12.74 19.29
CA PHE A 143 -5.57 11.89 18.66
C PHE A 143 -6.12 11.15 17.44
N LEU A 144 -7.39 10.74 17.48
CA LEU A 144 -8.11 10.15 16.36
C LEU A 144 -8.20 11.13 15.18
N THR A 145 -8.63 12.36 15.44
CA THR A 145 -8.75 13.39 14.39
C THR A 145 -7.38 13.73 13.80
N LYS A 146 -6.36 13.85 14.65
CA LYS A 146 -4.97 14.04 14.20
C LYS A 146 -4.50 12.89 13.31
N ALA A 147 -4.72 11.63 13.69
CA ALA A 147 -4.29 10.47 12.91
C ALA A 147 -5.05 10.33 11.59
N VAL A 148 -6.36 10.59 11.59
CA VAL A 148 -7.17 10.63 10.36
C VAL A 148 -6.65 11.72 9.43
N LEU A 149 -6.37 12.92 9.95
CA LEU A 149 -5.86 14.03 9.16
C LEU A 149 -4.49 13.71 8.55
N ASP A 150 -3.55 13.20 9.35
CA ASP A 150 -2.23 12.76 8.89
C ASP A 150 -2.34 11.72 7.78
N THR A 151 -3.26 10.75 7.92
CA THR A 151 -3.50 9.70 6.91
C THR A 151 -4.09 10.29 5.62
N VAL A 152 -5.13 11.12 5.74
CA VAL A 152 -5.82 11.71 4.57
C VAL A 152 -4.87 12.60 3.78
N VAL A 153 -4.13 13.50 4.44
CA VAL A 153 -3.21 14.41 3.75
C VAL A 153 -2.08 13.64 3.07
N LEU A 154 -1.55 12.59 3.72
CA LEU A 154 -0.53 11.73 3.09
C LEU A 154 -1.07 11.00 1.87
N HIS A 155 -2.25 10.37 1.97
CA HIS A 155 -2.88 9.67 0.85
C HIS A 155 -3.17 10.59 -0.33
N LEU A 156 -3.78 11.76 -0.07
CA LEU A 156 -4.12 12.72 -1.13
C LEU A 156 -2.87 13.28 -1.82
N SER A 157 -1.86 13.67 -1.04
CA SER A 157 -0.61 14.20 -1.62
C SER A 157 0.12 13.14 -2.44
N LEU A 158 0.32 11.93 -1.91
CA LEU A 158 0.99 10.84 -2.64
C LEU A 158 0.25 10.47 -3.92
N GLN A 159 -1.07 10.31 -3.88
CA GLN A 159 -1.84 10.00 -5.07
C GLN A 159 -1.72 11.10 -6.13
N PHE A 160 -1.76 12.36 -5.72
CA PHE A 160 -1.58 13.50 -6.62
C PHE A 160 -0.20 13.49 -7.29
N PHE A 161 0.87 13.31 -6.52
CA PHE A 161 2.24 13.29 -7.06
C PHE A 161 2.50 12.06 -7.93
N ILE A 162 2.05 10.87 -7.53
CA ILE A 162 2.19 9.64 -8.34
C ILE A 162 1.46 9.79 -9.67
N TYR A 163 0.24 10.34 -9.64
CA TYR A 163 -0.52 10.58 -10.86
C TYR A 163 0.17 11.58 -11.79
N LYS A 164 0.60 12.74 -11.25
CA LYS A 164 1.12 13.85 -12.06
C LYS A 164 2.57 13.64 -12.53
N PHE A 165 3.43 13.10 -11.67
CA PHE A 165 4.88 13.01 -11.94
C PHE A 165 5.33 11.65 -12.46
N LEU A 166 4.66 10.56 -12.05
CA LEU A 166 5.00 9.21 -12.53
C LEU A 166 4.08 8.76 -13.65
N GLY A 167 3.00 9.49 -13.93
CA GLY A 167 2.04 9.14 -14.99
C GLY A 167 1.36 7.80 -14.72
N PHE A 168 1.27 7.37 -13.45
CA PHE A 168 0.64 6.10 -13.09
C PHE A 168 -0.83 6.34 -12.73
N GLY A 169 -1.76 5.63 -13.39
CA GLY A 169 -3.20 5.75 -13.13
C GLY A 169 -4.06 6.18 -14.33
N TYR A 170 -3.50 6.28 -15.53
CA TYR A 170 -4.32 6.36 -16.75
C TYR A 170 -5.06 5.04 -16.96
N PRO A 171 -6.31 5.05 -17.45
CA PRO A 171 -7.02 3.82 -17.77
C PRO A 171 -6.27 3.09 -18.90
N ILE A 172 -5.99 1.80 -18.67
CA ILE A 172 -5.29 0.95 -19.64
C ILE A 172 -6.26 -0.15 -20.08
N THR A 173 -6.37 -0.35 -21.38
CA THR A 173 -6.99 -1.54 -21.97
C THR A 173 -5.88 -2.48 -22.41
N VAL A 174 -5.82 -3.66 -21.80
CA VAL A 174 -4.92 -4.74 -22.24
C VAL A 174 -5.72 -5.71 -23.08
N GLU A 175 -5.27 -5.94 -24.31
CA GLU A 175 -5.86 -6.92 -25.22
C GLU A 175 -5.06 -8.22 -25.12
N PHE A 176 -5.74 -9.31 -24.77
CA PHE A 176 -5.15 -10.64 -24.76
C PHE A 176 -5.57 -11.37 -26.04
N GLU A 177 -4.57 -11.80 -26.82
CA GLU A 177 -4.79 -12.70 -27.95
C GLU A 177 -4.83 -14.14 -27.44
N ASN A 178 -6.00 -14.76 -27.52
CA ASN A 178 -6.19 -16.14 -27.09
C ASN A 178 -5.63 -17.07 -28.18
N HIS A 179 -4.39 -17.52 -28.02
CA HIS A 179 -3.93 -18.72 -28.72
C HIS A 179 -4.62 -19.92 -28.07
N LEU A 180 -5.60 -20.51 -28.76
CA LEU A 180 -6.16 -21.80 -28.36
C LEU A 180 -5.02 -22.79 -28.12
N PRO A 181 -5.01 -23.54 -27.01
CA PRO A 181 -4.09 -24.66 -26.88
C PRO A 181 -4.43 -25.67 -27.99
N LEU A 182 -3.47 -25.90 -28.90
CA LEU A 182 -3.60 -26.89 -29.95
C LEU A 182 -3.84 -28.25 -29.28
N SER A 183 -5.10 -28.69 -29.28
CA SER A 183 -5.49 -29.97 -28.73
C SER A 183 -4.94 -31.09 -29.60
N SER A 184 -4.26 -32.02 -28.94
CA SER A 184 -4.08 -33.41 -29.35
C SER A 184 -3.28 -33.67 -30.64
N SER A 185 -2.03 -34.08 -30.43
CA SER A 185 -1.36 -35.18 -31.13
C SER A 185 -2.10 -35.77 -32.35
N LYS A 186 -1.66 -35.41 -33.55
CA LYS A 186 -1.68 -36.33 -34.70
C LYS A 186 -0.32 -36.33 -35.36
N ALA A 187 0.20 -37.54 -35.53
CA ALA A 187 1.52 -37.87 -36.02
C ALA A 187 1.83 -37.23 -37.38
N LEU A 188 3.08 -36.77 -37.51
CA LEU A 188 3.72 -36.51 -38.80
C LEU A 188 3.72 -37.79 -39.63
N PRO A 189 3.61 -37.67 -40.96
CA PRO A 189 4.66 -38.25 -41.77
C PRO A 189 5.32 -37.21 -42.68
N SER A 190 6.63 -37.43 -42.80
CA SER A 190 7.62 -36.84 -43.69
C SER A 190 7.26 -36.93 -45.18
N ASN A 191 7.32 -35.81 -45.90
CA ASN A 191 8.21 -35.60 -47.06
C ASN A 191 7.84 -34.30 -47.81
N GLU A 192 8.87 -33.73 -48.46
CA GLU A 192 8.85 -32.67 -49.49
C GLU A 192 9.20 -31.23 -49.06
N LEU A 193 10.43 -30.83 -49.42
CA LEU A 193 10.83 -29.50 -49.89
C LEU A 193 10.88 -29.55 -51.44
N PRO A 194 11.02 -28.43 -52.18
CA PRO A 194 10.44 -27.07 -52.07
C PRO A 194 9.84 -26.60 -53.44
N ARG A 195 8.94 -25.60 -53.50
CA ARG A 195 8.70 -24.86 -54.77
C ARG A 195 8.15 -23.44 -54.58
N VAL A 196 8.92 -22.48 -55.09
CA VAL A 196 8.52 -21.09 -55.35
C VAL A 196 7.49 -21.07 -56.50
N ALA A 197 6.35 -20.42 -56.31
CA ALA A 197 5.47 -20.00 -57.40
C ALA A 197 4.82 -18.63 -57.10
N ARG A 198 4.81 -17.81 -58.15
CA ARG A 198 4.40 -16.42 -58.23
C ARG A 198 2.88 -16.32 -58.47
N SER A 199 2.26 -15.40 -57.74
CA SER A 199 0.93 -14.77 -57.86
C SER A 199 -0.05 -15.23 -58.95
N THR A 200 -1.30 -15.49 -58.55
CA THR A 200 -2.50 -14.95 -59.23
C THR A 200 -3.66 -14.84 -58.24
N SER A 201 -4.30 -13.69 -58.26
CA SER A 201 -5.48 -13.31 -57.49
C SER A 201 -6.74 -14.05 -57.94
N SER A 202 -7.45 -14.69 -57.00
CA SER A 202 -8.87 -14.98 -57.14
C SER A 202 -9.55 -14.91 -55.78
N SER A 203 -10.45 -13.94 -55.67
CA SER A 203 -11.38 -13.68 -54.59
C SER A 203 -12.15 -14.93 -54.16
N SER A 204 -11.99 -15.33 -52.90
CA SER A 204 -13.01 -16.04 -52.14
C SER A 204 -13.05 -15.43 -50.73
N SER A 205 -14.10 -14.64 -50.48
CA SER A 205 -14.41 -14.08 -49.17
C SER A 205 -14.86 -15.21 -48.25
N THR A 206 -13.89 -15.85 -47.60
CA THR A 206 -14.12 -16.68 -46.43
C THR A 206 -14.43 -15.75 -45.26
N SER A 207 -15.58 -15.96 -44.64
CA SER A 207 -15.97 -15.35 -43.37
C SER A 207 -15.00 -15.78 -42.28
N SER A 208 -13.90 -15.03 -42.13
CA SER A 208 -13.04 -15.10 -40.96
C SER A 208 -13.81 -14.49 -39.79
N SER A 209 -14.24 -15.34 -38.87
CA SER A 209 -14.58 -14.91 -37.52
C SER A 209 -13.39 -14.12 -36.96
N PRO A 210 -13.60 -12.94 -36.37
CA PRO A 210 -12.49 -12.19 -35.78
C PRO A 210 -11.85 -13.02 -34.67
N PRO A 211 -10.53 -12.93 -34.46
CA PRO A 211 -9.87 -13.57 -33.33
C PRO A 211 -10.57 -13.15 -32.04
N ASN A 212 -10.78 -14.11 -31.14
CA ASN A 212 -11.49 -13.89 -29.87
C ASN A 212 -10.58 -13.12 -28.90
N ILE A 213 -10.47 -11.81 -29.13
CA ILE A 213 -9.66 -10.87 -28.36
C ILE A 213 -10.39 -10.57 -27.04
N GLN A 214 -9.81 -11.01 -25.93
CA GLN A 214 -10.33 -10.66 -24.61
C GLN A 214 -9.73 -9.31 -24.19
N ARG A 215 -10.56 -8.26 -24.12
CA ARG A 215 -10.14 -6.93 -23.66
C ARG A 215 -10.43 -6.77 -22.17
N VAL A 216 -9.40 -6.46 -21.39
CA VAL A 216 -9.54 -6.16 -19.96
C VAL A 216 -9.29 -4.68 -19.73
N HIS A 217 -10.32 -3.97 -19.24
CA HIS A 217 -10.27 -2.53 -18.98
C HIS A 217 -9.95 -2.25 -17.51
N PHE A 218 -8.80 -1.63 -17.23
CA PHE A 218 -8.42 -1.19 -15.89
C PHE A 218 -8.93 0.22 -15.63
N SER A 219 -9.87 0.36 -14.68
CA SER A 219 -10.43 1.67 -14.29
C SER A 219 -9.47 2.50 -13.43
N ARG A 220 -9.63 3.81 -13.41
CA ARG A 220 -8.85 4.72 -12.53
C ARG A 220 -8.95 4.33 -11.04
N ASN A 221 -10.14 3.88 -10.61
CA ASN A 221 -10.39 3.49 -9.22
C ASN A 221 -9.55 2.27 -8.79
N TYR A 222 -9.22 1.40 -9.74
CA TYR A 222 -8.32 0.26 -9.50
C TYR A 222 -6.90 0.74 -9.14
N PHE A 223 -6.34 1.69 -9.91
CA PHE A 223 -5.01 2.25 -9.63
C PHE A 223 -4.96 3.04 -8.31
N ILE A 224 -6.00 3.83 -8.03
CA ILE A 224 -6.15 4.52 -6.73
C ILE A 224 -6.15 3.50 -5.58
N SER A 225 -6.88 2.40 -5.75
CA SER A 225 -6.93 1.34 -4.73
C SER A 225 -5.59 0.63 -4.54
N ILE A 226 -4.83 0.42 -5.62
CA ILE A 226 -3.47 -0.15 -5.53
C ILE A 226 -2.60 0.75 -4.66
N VAL A 227 -2.50 2.04 -5.00
CA VAL A 227 -1.68 3.00 -4.24
C VAL A 227 -2.14 3.09 -2.79
N SER A 228 -3.46 3.14 -2.56
CA SER A 228 -4.04 3.16 -1.20
C SER A 228 -3.68 1.90 -0.39
N SER A 229 -3.71 0.73 -1.02
CA SER A 229 -3.33 -0.55 -0.40
C SER A 229 -1.84 -0.61 -0.10
N THR A 230 -1.00 -0.08 -0.98
CA THR A 230 0.45 0.03 -0.75
C THR A 230 0.75 0.91 0.45
N ILE A 231 0.08 2.07 0.58
CA ILE A 231 0.27 2.96 1.72
C ILE A 231 -0.22 2.29 3.01
N LEU A 232 -1.41 1.68 2.99
CA LEU A 232 -1.95 0.97 4.15
C LEU A 232 -1.00 -0.13 4.63
N LEU A 233 -0.45 -0.90 3.70
CA LEU A 233 0.46 -1.99 4.00
C LEU A 233 1.81 -1.49 4.53
N SER A 234 2.32 -0.37 4.00
CA SER A 234 3.54 0.27 4.52
C SER A 234 3.39 0.70 5.98
N ASN A 235 2.16 1.03 6.44
CA ASN A 235 1.91 1.47 7.82
C ASN A 235 2.07 0.35 8.86
N LEU A 236 2.18 -0.93 8.46
CA LEU A 236 2.36 -2.05 9.40
C LEU A 236 3.57 -1.87 10.31
N ILE A 237 4.65 -1.25 9.84
CA ILE A 237 5.85 -1.03 10.65
C ILE A 237 5.59 -0.09 11.84
N LYS A 238 4.61 0.80 11.75
CA LYS A 238 4.23 1.71 12.85
C LYS A 238 3.63 0.97 14.04
N LEU A 239 3.29 -0.30 13.89
CA LEU A 239 2.83 -1.13 15.00
C LEU A 239 3.98 -1.64 15.87
N PHE A 240 5.20 -1.69 15.33
CA PHE A 240 6.36 -2.28 16.02
C PHE A 240 6.64 -1.69 17.42
N PRO A 241 6.50 -0.36 17.65
CA PRO A 241 6.62 0.24 18.98
C PRO A 241 5.66 -0.31 20.04
N ILE A 242 4.61 -1.07 19.68
CA ILE A 242 3.71 -1.69 20.66
C ILE A 242 4.46 -2.57 21.66
N VAL A 243 5.46 -3.32 21.18
CA VAL A 243 6.28 -4.20 22.03
C VAL A 243 7.10 -3.36 23.00
N MET A 244 7.65 -2.24 22.53
CA MET A 244 8.41 -1.30 23.37
C MET A 244 7.53 -0.59 24.40
N LEU A 245 6.22 -0.47 24.18
CA LEU A 245 5.33 0.19 25.11
C LEU A 245 4.96 -0.70 26.30
N ILE A 246 4.88 -2.02 26.07
CA ILE A 246 4.51 -3.04 27.07
C ILE A 246 5.60 -3.20 28.14
N TRP A 247 6.87 -3.07 27.76
CA TRP A 247 8.00 -3.25 28.66
C TRP A 247 8.45 -1.91 29.28
N PRO A 248 9.06 -1.94 30.48
CA PRO A 248 9.48 -0.74 31.21
C PRO A 248 10.79 -0.18 30.64
N TYR A 249 10.75 0.34 29.41
CA TYR A 249 11.88 1.06 28.82
C TYR A 249 11.90 2.52 29.27
N ASP A 250 13.10 3.10 29.35
CA ASP A 250 13.29 4.53 29.54
C ASP A 250 12.65 5.33 28.39
N THR A 251 12.11 6.50 28.70
CA THR A 251 11.46 7.39 27.72
C THR A 251 12.43 7.84 26.63
N PHE A 252 13.73 7.98 26.96
CA PHE A 252 14.77 8.31 25.99
C PHE A 252 14.86 7.25 24.88
N ILE A 253 14.94 5.98 25.26
CA ILE A 253 14.96 4.84 24.32
C ILE A 253 13.66 4.82 23.53
N LEU A 254 12.52 5.02 24.20
CA LEU A 254 11.22 5.08 23.54
C LEU A 254 11.18 6.19 22.47
N ASN A 255 11.64 7.41 22.79
CA ASN A 255 11.67 8.55 21.88
C ASN A 255 12.64 8.36 20.70
N ILE A 256 13.77 7.69 20.92
CA ILE A 256 14.66 7.28 19.82
C ILE A 256 13.97 6.27 18.92
N THR A 257 13.38 5.23 19.50
CA THR A 257 12.78 4.14 18.72
C THR A 257 11.61 4.63 17.86
N THR A 258 10.78 5.56 18.36
CA THR A 258 9.70 6.16 17.56
C THR A 258 10.24 6.97 16.39
N ASN A 259 11.32 7.75 16.57
CA ASN A 259 11.99 8.46 15.48
C ASN A 259 12.61 7.50 14.46
N VAL A 260 13.26 6.42 14.91
CA VAL A 260 13.85 5.40 14.04
C VAL A 260 12.75 4.69 13.24
N VAL A 261 11.63 4.33 13.86
CA VAL A 261 10.49 3.70 13.17
C VAL A 261 9.91 4.64 12.09
N GLN A 262 9.87 5.96 12.32
CA GLN A 262 9.45 6.92 11.29
C GLN A 262 10.41 6.94 10.09
N ILE A 263 11.73 6.86 10.31
CA ILE A 263 12.72 6.78 9.23
C ILE A 263 12.57 5.47 8.45
N ILE A 264 12.45 4.34 9.15
CA ILE A 264 12.25 3.03 8.53
C ILE A 264 10.94 3.01 7.73
N HIS A 265 9.87 3.62 8.25
CA HIS A 265 8.60 3.76 7.54
C HIS A 265 8.75 4.48 6.21
N LEU A 266 9.52 5.57 6.15
CA LEU A 266 9.81 6.28 4.90
C LEU A 266 10.52 5.39 3.88
N VAL A 267 11.54 4.64 4.32
CA VAL A 267 12.28 3.70 3.46
C VAL A 267 11.35 2.61 2.94
N ILE A 268 10.56 1.99 3.83
CA ILE A 268 9.56 0.98 3.48
C ILE A 268 8.55 1.50 2.46
N LEU A 269 8.08 2.74 2.61
CA LEU A 269 7.14 3.35 1.69
C LEU A 269 7.76 3.60 0.31
N ILE A 270 9.02 4.03 0.24
CA ILE A 270 9.75 4.22 -1.03
C ILE A 270 9.87 2.87 -1.76
N GLU A 271 10.34 1.84 -1.05
CA GLU A 271 10.50 0.49 -1.60
C GLU A 271 9.16 -0.10 -2.04
N ALA A 272 8.11 0.03 -1.22
CA ALA A 272 6.78 -0.48 -1.55
C ALA A 272 6.22 0.18 -2.83
N ILE A 273 6.38 1.50 -2.98
CA ILE A 273 5.98 2.21 -4.20
C ILE A 273 6.83 1.77 -5.40
N HIS A 274 8.14 1.59 -5.22
CA HIS A 274 9.03 1.13 -6.28
C HIS A 274 8.66 -0.29 -6.78
N ILE A 275 8.36 -1.22 -5.86
CA ILE A 275 7.93 -2.59 -6.18
C ILE A 275 6.64 -2.57 -7.00
N VAL A 276 5.69 -1.71 -6.63
CA VAL A 276 4.39 -1.60 -7.31
C VAL A 276 4.56 -0.99 -8.70
N LEU A 277 5.49 -0.08 -8.89
CA LEU A 277 5.71 0.64 -10.15
C LEU A 277 6.73 -0.02 -11.09
N LEU A 278 7.06 -1.30 -10.89
CA LEU A 278 8.14 -1.97 -11.63
C LEU A 278 8.03 -1.89 -13.16
N GLN A 279 6.81 -1.86 -13.70
CA GLN A 279 6.55 -1.81 -15.14
C GLN A 279 6.59 -0.39 -15.73
N ASN A 280 6.65 0.65 -14.87
CA ASN A 280 6.61 2.03 -15.31
C ASN A 280 8.00 2.52 -15.75
N GLN A 281 8.09 3.13 -16.95
CA GLN A 281 9.35 3.64 -17.50
C GLN A 281 9.99 4.73 -16.61
N ASN A 282 9.19 5.44 -15.80
CA ASN A 282 9.65 6.49 -14.90
C ASN A 282 10.05 6.01 -13.49
N ASN A 283 10.22 4.70 -13.27
CA ASN A 283 10.47 4.09 -11.97
C ASN A 283 11.92 4.25 -11.45
N HIS A 284 12.43 5.49 -11.42
CA HIS A 284 13.71 5.78 -10.79
C HIS A 284 13.54 6.03 -9.29
N TYR A 285 14.38 5.37 -8.47
CA TYR A 285 14.36 5.52 -7.01
C TYR A 285 14.40 6.98 -6.55
N TRP A 286 15.22 7.83 -7.17
CA TRP A 286 15.35 9.24 -6.77
C TRP A 286 14.03 10.02 -6.93
N LYS A 287 13.27 9.75 -8.01
CA LYS A 287 11.97 10.41 -8.26
C LYS A 287 10.96 10.00 -7.21
N ILE A 288 10.90 8.69 -6.89
CA ILE A 288 10.01 8.15 -5.87
C ILE A 288 10.37 8.70 -4.49
N ALA A 289 11.66 8.70 -4.14
CA ALA A 289 12.15 9.26 -2.88
C ALA A 289 11.78 10.74 -2.74
N LEU A 290 11.95 11.53 -3.80
CA LEU A 290 11.54 12.95 -3.80
C LEU A 290 10.03 13.11 -3.61
N ILE A 291 9.21 12.31 -4.30
CA ILE A 291 7.75 12.32 -4.15
C ILE A 291 7.34 11.95 -2.72
N VAL A 292 7.88 10.87 -2.17
CA VAL A 292 7.55 10.43 -0.81
C VAL A 292 7.98 11.48 0.21
N PHE A 293 9.18 12.02 0.08
CA PHE A 293 9.70 13.05 0.97
C PHE A 293 8.84 14.33 0.92
N THR A 294 8.56 14.85 -0.28
CA THR A 294 7.74 16.05 -0.45
C THR A 294 6.31 15.84 0.08
N SER A 295 5.69 14.68 -0.18
CA SER A 295 4.41 14.31 0.42
C SER A 295 4.46 14.28 1.94
N HIS A 296 5.53 13.78 2.54
CA HIS A 296 5.67 13.72 4.00
C HIS A 296 5.86 15.09 4.63
N VAL A 297 6.61 15.97 3.97
CA VAL A 297 6.77 17.38 4.36
C VAL A 297 5.44 18.12 4.27
N ILE A 298 4.69 17.94 3.17
CA ILE A 298 3.35 18.53 2.99
C ILE A 298 2.42 18.05 4.10
N LYS A 299 2.39 16.74 4.37
CA LYS A 299 1.61 16.16 5.48
C LYS A 299 1.96 16.84 6.80
N LEU A 300 3.25 16.92 7.15
CA LEU A 300 3.70 17.53 8.40
C LEU A 300 3.25 18.99 8.52
N ILE A 301 3.45 19.79 7.48
CA ILE A 301 3.12 21.22 7.49
C ILE A 301 1.61 21.41 7.56
N VAL A 302 0.85 20.74 6.70
CA VAL A 302 -0.61 20.90 6.61
C VAL A 302 -1.29 20.45 7.89
N THR A 303 -0.95 19.27 8.43
CA THR A 303 -1.56 18.78 9.68
C THR A 303 -1.26 19.74 10.83
N ARG A 304 -0.01 20.20 11.00
CA ARG A 304 0.36 21.13 12.08
C ARG A 304 -0.37 22.47 11.95
N LEU A 305 -0.40 23.06 10.76
CA LEU A 305 -1.10 24.32 10.52
C LEU A 305 -2.60 24.21 10.79
N LEU A 306 -3.23 23.11 10.38
CA LEU A 306 -4.66 22.88 10.64
C LEU A 306 -4.95 22.74 12.14
N ILE A 307 -4.16 21.96 12.87
CA ILE A 307 -4.33 21.79 14.32
C ILE A 307 -4.12 23.13 15.05
N MET A 308 -3.06 23.88 14.72
CA MET A 308 -2.80 25.20 15.29
C MET A 308 -3.94 26.18 15.00
N SER A 309 -4.49 26.16 13.79
CA SER A 309 -5.63 27.02 13.41
C SER A 309 -6.88 26.71 14.24
N VAL A 310 -7.19 25.42 14.44
CA VAL A 310 -8.32 24.98 15.27
C VAL A 310 -8.13 25.39 16.74
N PHE A 311 -6.94 25.16 17.32
CA PHE A 311 -6.66 25.52 18.71
C PHE A 311 -6.67 27.03 18.95
N ARG A 312 -6.17 27.80 17.98
CA ARG A 312 -6.27 29.26 18.01
C ARG A 312 -7.73 29.71 18.06
N LEU A 313 -8.60 29.10 17.25
CA LEU A 313 -10.02 29.45 17.22
C LEU A 313 -10.74 29.07 18.51
N MET A 314 -10.42 27.93 19.10
CA MET A 314 -11.09 27.44 20.31
C MET A 314 -10.62 28.11 21.61
N TYR A 315 -9.31 28.37 21.76
CA TYR A 315 -8.71 28.84 23.01
C TYR A 315 -8.23 30.29 22.95
N HIS A 316 -8.44 30.98 21.83
CA HIS A 316 -8.02 32.38 21.60
C HIS A 316 -6.52 32.65 21.88
N LEU A 317 -5.67 31.63 21.68
CA LEU A 317 -4.22 31.73 21.88
C LEU A 317 -3.54 32.54 20.76
N PRO A 318 -2.50 33.35 21.07
CA PRO A 318 -1.75 34.06 20.05
C PRO A 318 -0.93 33.11 19.18
N PHE A 319 -0.95 33.30 17.86
CA PHE A 319 -0.25 32.41 16.90
C PHE A 319 1.27 32.34 17.15
N LYS A 320 1.85 33.43 17.67
CA LYS A 320 3.28 33.51 17.99
C LYS A 320 3.71 32.51 19.07
N THR A 321 2.88 32.27 20.09
CA THR A 321 3.24 31.34 21.17
C THR A 321 3.19 29.90 20.69
N LEU A 322 2.21 29.56 19.86
CA LEU A 322 2.12 28.24 19.23
C LEU A 322 3.32 27.97 18.31
N ILE A 323 3.74 28.94 17.48
CA ILE A 323 4.94 28.78 16.65
C ILE A 323 6.20 28.61 17.50
N LEU A 324 6.35 29.44 18.55
CA LEU A 324 7.54 29.39 19.38
C LEU A 324 7.66 28.04 20.11
N ASP A 325 6.54 27.51 20.60
CA ASP A 325 6.46 26.16 21.17
C ASP A 325 6.86 25.10 20.13
N GLU A 326 6.31 25.16 18.92
CA GLU A 326 6.67 24.24 17.83
C GLU A 326 8.15 24.30 17.46
N MET A 327 8.76 25.49 17.43
CA MET A 327 10.19 25.65 17.20
C MET A 327 11.02 25.04 18.35
N HIS A 328 10.60 25.27 19.59
CA HIS A 328 11.25 24.67 20.75
C HIS A 328 11.16 23.13 20.72
N GLN A 329 10.02 22.58 20.33
CA GLN A 329 9.82 21.14 20.15
C GLN A 329 10.72 20.55 19.06
N ILE A 330 10.92 21.27 17.94
CA ILE A 330 11.88 20.86 16.91
C ILE A 330 13.30 20.86 17.46
N GLN A 331 13.67 21.85 18.25
CA GLN A 331 14.98 21.92 18.88
C GLN A 331 15.22 20.74 19.84
N LEU A 332 14.25 20.41 20.70
CA LEU A 332 14.34 19.25 21.61
C LEU A 332 14.53 17.93 20.85
N LYS A 333 13.85 17.75 19.71
CA LYS A 333 14.05 16.57 18.87
C LYS A 333 15.44 16.52 18.24
N LEU A 334 16.00 17.66 17.85
CA LEU A 334 17.35 17.75 17.32
C LEU A 334 18.40 17.43 18.40
N GLU A 335 18.22 17.95 19.61
CA GLU A 335 19.08 17.66 20.76
C GLU A 335 19.10 16.17 21.08
N LEU A 336 17.94 15.50 21.09
CA LEU A 336 17.84 14.05 21.30
C LEU A 336 18.62 13.25 20.25
N VAL A 337 18.60 13.67 18.98
CA VAL A 337 19.41 13.03 17.93
C VAL A 337 20.90 13.24 18.18
N THR A 338 21.32 14.43 18.61
CA THR A 338 22.73 14.68 18.96
C THR A 338 23.20 13.87 20.17
N GLU A 339 22.34 13.65 21.18
CA GLU A 339 22.64 12.78 22.31
C GLU A 339 22.76 11.32 21.89
N LEU A 340 21.89 10.83 21.01
CA LEU A 340 22.00 9.50 20.43
C LEU A 340 23.34 9.30 19.70
N PHE A 341 23.77 10.29 18.90
CA PHE A 341 25.06 10.22 18.23
C PHE A 341 26.24 10.13 19.22
N LYS A 342 26.20 10.89 20.32
CA LYS A 342 27.21 10.79 21.38
C LYS A 342 27.22 9.42 22.05
N TYR A 343 26.04 8.83 22.28
CA TYR A 343 25.90 7.50 22.87
C TYR A 343 26.44 6.39 21.95
N LEU A 344 26.28 6.53 20.64
CA LEU A 344 26.77 5.57 19.62
C LEU A 344 28.25 5.75 19.26
N SER A 345 28.81 6.96 19.42
CA SER A 345 30.20 7.28 19.09
C SER A 345 31.20 6.94 20.20
N LEU A 346 30.75 6.20 21.23
CA LEU A 346 31.48 5.92 22.46
C LEU A 346 31.93 4.45 22.55
#